data_AF-A0A1Z5JZC3-F1
#
_entry.id   AF-A0A1Z5JZC3-F1
#
_cell.length_a   1.000
_cell.length_b   1.000
_cell.length_c   1.000
_cell.angle_alpha   90.00
_cell.angle_beta   90.00
_cell.angle_gamma   90.00
#
_symmetry.space_group_name_H-M   'P 1'
#
loop_
_entity.id
_entity.type
_entity.pdbx_description
1 polymer ?
#
loop_
_entity_poly.entity_id
_entity_poly.type
_entity_poly.pdbx_seq_one_letter_code
_entity_poly.pdbx_strand_id
1 'polypeptide(L)'
;MSSTTKKRKADTNVHATSGNKKHPTESNADDPKTARATFHAEVKYKQLSLQDIHDRIQALCRRVPEIPESNFALSNHKKNGFTEKSGDAAESTVPLPKNPCPYDKEEIRKWAASLQIVIEEFNLLVSCVSPATYIWGTDRSGAAEQNLSLLSGELIRSQEQIMARVTPRLNDVLAPVVTLVTDKTVTKKLPDGTEIKQNYFATTLEDPEYVDMCFTILARNAPLLRQVLLANYDKLLQSIEDYLAAQHKDSQHDARGFVY
;
A
#
# COMPACT_ATOMS: atom_id res chain seq x y z
N MET A 1 81.16 29.14 16.75
CA MET A 1 81.42 28.95 15.32
C MET A 1 80.06 28.91 14.63
N SER A 2 79.51 30.09 14.29
CA SER A 2 79.51 30.71 12.94
C SER A 2 78.76 29.84 11.92
N SER A 3 77.49 30.15 11.61
CA SER A 3 77.01 31.09 10.57
C SER A 3 76.31 30.24 9.48
N THR A 4 75.18 30.56 8.84
CA THR A 4 74.66 31.87 8.44
C THR A 4 73.23 31.72 7.91
N THR A 5 72.40 32.70 8.25
CA THR A 5 71.11 33.06 7.66
C THR A 5 71.27 33.52 6.21
N LYS A 6 70.28 33.26 5.33
CA LYS A 6 70.04 34.13 4.16
C LYS A 6 68.55 34.28 3.85
N LYS A 7 68.14 35.55 3.89
CA LYS A 7 66.82 36.14 3.66
C LYS A 7 66.86 36.79 2.26
N ARG A 8 65.81 36.66 1.43
CA ARG A 8 65.58 37.57 0.30
C ARG A 8 64.09 37.89 0.14
N LYS A 9 63.82 39.20 0.13
CA LYS A 9 62.59 39.94 -0.19
C LYS A 9 62.34 39.84 -1.72
N ALA A 10 61.12 39.58 -2.16
CA ALA A 10 60.05 40.51 -2.57
C ALA A 10 60.43 41.44 -3.74
N ASP A 11 59.71 41.31 -4.85
CA ASP A 11 59.37 42.41 -5.75
C ASP A 11 57.99 42.18 -6.37
N THR A 12 57.18 43.24 -6.26
CA THR A 12 55.84 43.42 -6.77
C THR A 12 55.94 44.03 -8.17
N ASN A 13 55.10 43.62 -9.14
CA ASN A 13 54.69 44.58 -10.17
C ASN A 13 53.29 44.32 -10.71
N VAL A 14 52.62 45.43 -10.99
CA VAL A 14 51.18 45.64 -11.13
C VAL A 14 50.83 45.98 -12.59
N HIS A 15 49.63 45.55 -13.00
CA HIS A 15 48.77 46.02 -14.12
C HIS A 15 49.23 45.88 -15.58
N ALA A 16 48.41 45.16 -16.37
CA ALA A 16 47.54 45.81 -17.36
C ALA A 16 46.39 44.89 -17.81
N THR A 17 45.27 45.56 -18.05
CA THR A 17 43.90 45.16 -18.39
C THR A 17 43.68 44.57 -19.79
N SER A 18 42.52 43.89 -19.90
CA SER A 18 41.62 43.81 -21.07
C SER A 18 41.65 42.50 -21.86
N GLY A 19 40.50 41.83 -21.90
CA GLY A 19 40.29 40.64 -22.73
C GLY A 19 39.08 39.80 -22.32
N ASN A 20 37.92 40.43 -22.20
CA ASN A 20 36.64 39.77 -22.01
C ASN A 20 36.34 38.86 -23.23
N LYS A 21 36.53 37.55 -23.08
CA LYS A 21 35.87 36.52 -23.89
C LYS A 21 35.27 35.48 -22.96
N LYS A 22 34.05 35.79 -22.48
CA LYS A 22 33.11 34.75 -22.06
C LYS A 22 32.85 33.85 -23.28
N HIS A 23 33.56 32.73 -23.35
CA HIS A 23 33.05 31.57 -24.04
C HIS A 23 31.72 31.20 -23.37
N PRO A 24 30.63 30.95 -24.10
CA PRO A 24 29.50 30.24 -23.53
C PRO A 24 30.04 28.86 -23.17
N THR A 25 30.17 28.60 -21.87
CA THR A 25 30.34 27.25 -21.39
C THR A 25 29.10 26.50 -21.85
N GLU A 26 29.29 25.64 -22.84
CA GLU A 26 28.32 24.60 -23.18
C GLU A 26 27.83 24.03 -21.86
N SER A 27 26.52 24.14 -21.64
CA SER A 27 25.85 23.55 -20.51
C SER A 27 26.30 22.10 -20.40
N ASN A 28 27.01 21.76 -19.32
CA ASN A 28 27.31 20.39 -18.93
C ASN A 28 25.97 19.62 -18.86
N ALA A 29 25.60 18.97 -19.96
CA ALA A 29 24.48 18.05 -20.04
C ALA A 29 24.82 16.69 -19.39
N ASP A 30 26.05 16.55 -18.87
CA ASP A 30 26.61 15.30 -18.37
C ASP A 30 26.58 15.16 -16.83
N ASP A 31 25.80 15.97 -16.10
CA ASP A 31 25.52 15.65 -14.70
C ASP A 31 24.35 14.64 -14.62
N PRO A 32 24.58 13.38 -14.23
CA PRO A 32 23.54 12.36 -14.14
C PRO A 32 22.39 12.75 -13.19
N LYS A 33 22.61 13.67 -12.24
CA LYS A 33 21.53 14.21 -11.39
C LYS A 33 20.57 15.10 -12.17
N THR A 34 21.08 15.89 -13.11
CA THR A 34 20.28 16.79 -13.97
C THR A 34 19.49 16.01 -15.02
N ALA A 35 20.08 14.94 -15.58
CA ALA A 35 19.38 14.03 -16.48
C ALA A 35 18.20 13.31 -15.78
N ARG A 36 18.41 12.84 -14.54
CA ARG A 36 17.36 12.20 -13.73
C ARG A 36 16.22 13.15 -13.37
N ALA A 37 16.53 14.39 -13.00
CA ALA A 37 15.52 15.40 -12.69
C ALA A 37 14.66 15.76 -13.92
N THR A 38 15.30 15.88 -15.09
CA THR A 38 14.60 16.12 -16.36
C THR A 38 13.65 14.97 -16.71
N PHE A 39 14.11 13.72 -16.59
CA PHE A 39 13.25 12.55 -16.81
C PHE A 39 12.06 12.52 -15.83
N HIS A 40 12.29 12.75 -14.54
CA HIS A 40 11.22 12.80 -13.54
C HIS A 40 10.16 13.87 -13.89
N ALA A 41 10.58 15.04 -14.37
CA ALA A 41 9.68 16.11 -14.78
C ALA A 41 8.86 15.73 -16.03
N GLU A 42 9.50 15.10 -17.03
CA GLU A 42 8.85 14.63 -18.25
C GLU A 42 7.74 13.62 -17.96
N VAL A 43 8.02 12.62 -17.11
CA VAL A 43 7.04 11.57 -16.76
C VAL A 43 6.11 11.96 -15.60
N LYS A 44 6.19 13.21 -15.10
CA LYS A 44 5.44 13.69 -13.91
C LYS A 44 5.60 12.79 -12.68
N TYR A 45 6.77 12.16 -12.56
CA TYR A 45 7.08 11.29 -11.44
C TYR A 45 7.57 12.13 -10.26
N LYS A 46 6.75 12.20 -9.21
CA LYS A 46 7.17 12.76 -7.92
C LYS A 46 7.67 11.62 -7.03
N GLN A 47 8.96 11.63 -6.74
CA GLN A 47 9.52 10.74 -5.74
C GLN A 47 8.94 11.08 -4.36
N LEU A 48 8.46 10.07 -3.63
CA LEU A 48 7.98 10.23 -2.26
C LEU A 48 9.17 10.23 -1.30
N SER A 49 9.22 11.22 -0.43
CA SER A 49 10.11 11.19 0.74
C SER A 49 9.56 10.25 1.81
N LEU A 50 10.40 9.85 2.75
CA LEU A 50 9.95 9.04 3.88
C LEU A 50 8.92 9.80 4.75
N GLN A 51 9.03 11.13 4.83
CA GLN A 51 8.02 11.97 5.48
C GLN A 51 6.69 11.95 4.72
N ASP A 52 6.70 12.03 3.38
CA ASP A 52 5.47 11.90 2.59
C ASP A 52 4.78 10.55 2.83
N ILE A 53 5.57 9.48 3.01
CA ILE A 53 5.05 8.14 3.30
C ILE A 53 4.47 8.07 4.71
N HIS A 54 5.16 8.63 5.71
CA HIS A 54 4.66 8.76 7.09
C HIS A 54 3.31 9.49 7.13
N ASP A 55 3.23 10.69 6.54
CA ASP A 55 2.02 11.50 6.54
C ASP A 55 0.85 10.77 5.89
N ARG A 56 1.12 10.01 4.82
CA ARG A 56 0.10 9.20 4.14
C ARG A 56 -0.33 7.98 4.95
N ILE A 57 0.59 7.27 5.61
CA ILE A 57 0.22 6.18 6.54
C ILE A 57 -0.63 6.73 7.69
N GLN A 58 -0.29 7.91 8.22
CA GLN A 58 -1.07 8.57 9.26
C GLN A 58 -2.48 8.94 8.76
N ALA A 59 -2.59 9.41 7.52
CA ALA A 59 -3.88 9.65 6.89
C ALA A 59 -4.68 8.35 6.69
N LEU A 60 -4.03 7.24 6.35
CA LEU A 60 -4.67 5.92 6.25
C LEU A 60 -5.20 5.44 7.60
N CYS A 61 -4.49 5.67 8.71
CA CYS A 61 -4.97 5.34 10.06
C CYS A 61 -6.34 5.96 10.35
N ARG A 62 -6.51 7.24 9.96
CA ARG A 62 -7.77 7.98 10.14
C ARG A 62 -8.90 7.49 9.22
N ARG A 63 -8.56 6.78 8.14
CA ARG A 63 -9.51 6.24 7.15
C ARG A 63 -9.87 4.79 7.41
N VAL A 64 -9.21 4.11 8.37
CA VAL A 64 -9.60 2.75 8.77
C VAL A 64 -11.05 2.78 9.26
N PRO A 65 -11.97 2.05 8.60
CA PRO A 65 -13.39 2.14 8.90
C PRO A 65 -13.66 1.75 10.36
N GLU A 66 -14.50 2.54 11.02
CA GLU A 66 -15.03 2.18 12.32
C GLU A 66 -16.02 1.03 12.20
N ILE A 67 -16.19 0.31 13.29
CA ILE A 67 -17.16 -0.77 13.37
C ILE A 67 -18.47 -0.14 13.82
N PRO A 68 -19.61 -0.48 13.20
CA PRO A 68 -20.90 0.02 13.64
C PRO A 68 -21.11 -0.27 15.13
N GLU A 69 -21.68 0.69 15.87
CA GLU A 69 -21.94 0.54 17.31
C GLU A 69 -22.82 -0.68 17.63
N SER A 70 -23.64 -1.11 16.66
CA SER A 70 -24.47 -2.31 16.71
C SER A 70 -23.71 -3.62 16.42
N ASN A 71 -22.40 -3.61 16.15
CA ASN A 71 -21.60 -4.78 15.76
C ASN A 71 -22.23 -5.57 14.58
N PHE A 72 -22.70 -4.86 13.55
CA PHE A 72 -23.39 -5.43 12.38
C PHE A 72 -24.69 -6.20 12.71
N ALA A 73 -25.19 -6.07 13.94
CA ALA A 73 -26.41 -6.74 14.35
C ALA A 73 -27.59 -6.29 13.48
N LEU A 74 -28.48 -7.23 13.19
CA LEU A 74 -29.71 -7.00 12.44
C LEU A 74 -30.43 -5.74 12.94
N SER A 75 -30.42 -4.68 12.12
CA SER A 75 -31.44 -3.66 12.26
C SER A 75 -32.78 -4.33 11.93
N ASN A 76 -33.73 -4.26 12.85
CA ASN A 76 -35.07 -4.85 12.70
C ASN A 76 -35.82 -4.20 11.52
N HIS A 77 -35.54 -4.56 10.26
CA HIS A 77 -36.32 -4.22 9.04
C HIS A 77 -35.62 -4.87 7.83
N LYS A 78 -36.20 -5.71 6.96
CA LYS A 78 -37.58 -5.95 6.54
C LYS A 78 -37.76 -7.45 6.24
N LYS A 79 -38.90 -8.00 6.68
CA LYS A 79 -39.58 -9.09 5.97
C LYS A 79 -39.94 -8.60 4.56
N ASN A 80 -39.01 -8.67 3.61
CA ASN A 80 -39.35 -8.60 2.19
C ASN A 80 -39.25 -10.01 1.64
N GLY A 81 -40.42 -10.57 1.33
CA GLY A 81 -40.62 -11.94 0.91
C GLY A 81 -39.78 -12.31 -0.30
N PHE A 82 -38.69 -13.03 -0.06
CA PHE A 82 -38.14 -13.95 -1.03
C PHE A 82 -38.80 -15.30 -0.76
N THR A 83 -39.90 -15.56 -1.46
CA THR A 83 -40.40 -16.92 -1.62
C THR A 83 -39.38 -17.69 -2.46
N GLU A 84 -38.46 -18.39 -1.79
CA GLU A 84 -37.75 -19.50 -2.39
C GLU A 84 -38.81 -20.54 -2.80
N LYS A 85 -39.11 -20.60 -4.09
CA LYS A 85 -39.72 -21.79 -4.67
C LYS A 85 -38.66 -22.89 -4.64
N SER A 86 -38.69 -23.71 -3.58
CA SER A 86 -38.02 -24.99 -3.54
C SER A 86 -38.59 -25.89 -4.63
N GLY A 87 -37.86 -26.04 -5.72
CA GLY A 87 -38.07 -27.12 -6.68
C GLY A 87 -37.45 -28.39 -6.11
N ASP A 88 -38.30 -29.42 -5.96
CA ASP A 88 -37.91 -30.77 -5.57
C ASP A 88 -36.83 -31.35 -6.49
N ALA A 89 -35.73 -31.82 -5.90
CA ALA A 89 -34.98 -32.99 -6.37
C ALA A 89 -33.99 -33.51 -5.29
N ALA A 90 -34.34 -34.68 -4.74
CA ALA A 90 -33.45 -35.74 -4.23
C ALA A 90 -32.45 -35.44 -3.09
N GLU A 91 -32.91 -35.72 -1.87
CA GLU A 91 -32.29 -36.66 -0.92
C GLU A 91 -30.76 -36.58 -0.68
N SER A 92 -30.36 -35.76 0.28
CA SER A 92 -29.16 -35.99 1.11
C SER A 92 -29.55 -35.87 2.59
N THR A 93 -29.36 -36.98 3.30
CA THR A 93 -29.94 -37.29 4.62
C THR A 93 -29.08 -36.83 5.79
N VAL A 94 -28.75 -35.54 5.86
CA VAL A 94 -28.36 -34.90 7.13
C VAL A 94 -28.97 -33.50 7.18
N PRO A 95 -29.96 -33.23 8.05
CA PRO A 95 -30.42 -31.87 8.29
C PRO A 95 -29.35 -31.14 9.11
N LEU A 96 -28.38 -30.53 8.42
CA LEU A 96 -27.49 -29.55 9.05
C LEU A 96 -28.33 -28.33 9.42
N PRO A 97 -28.17 -27.78 10.64
CA PRO A 97 -28.90 -26.59 11.03
C PRO A 97 -28.44 -25.42 10.15
N LYS A 98 -29.33 -25.01 9.22
CA LYS A 98 -29.24 -23.73 8.52
C LYS A 98 -29.32 -22.64 9.57
N ASN A 99 -28.18 -22.19 10.10
CA ASN A 99 -28.10 -20.99 10.91
C ASN A 99 -27.80 -19.84 9.95
N PRO A 100 -28.83 -19.14 9.43
CA PRO A 100 -28.59 -17.97 8.59
C PRO A 100 -27.71 -16.97 9.34
N CYS A 101 -26.80 -16.32 8.62
CA CYS A 101 -25.94 -15.29 9.19
C CYS A 101 -26.80 -14.24 9.94
N PRO A 102 -26.59 -14.04 11.26
CA PRO A 102 -27.42 -13.14 12.07
C PRO A 102 -27.04 -11.66 11.91
N TYR A 103 -26.21 -11.34 10.92
CA TYR A 103 -25.66 -10.02 10.68
C TYR A 103 -26.07 -9.50 9.31
N ASP A 104 -26.04 -8.17 9.15
CA ASP A 104 -26.31 -7.54 7.85
C ASP A 104 -25.14 -7.75 6.87
N LYS A 105 -25.36 -8.62 5.89
CA LYS A 105 -24.35 -8.96 4.86
C LYS A 105 -23.97 -7.74 4.00
N GLU A 106 -24.88 -6.80 3.77
CA GLU A 106 -24.59 -5.60 2.98
C GLU A 106 -23.68 -4.65 3.75
N GLU A 107 -23.97 -4.43 5.04
CA GLU A 107 -23.15 -3.59 5.91
C GLU A 107 -21.75 -4.18 6.09
N ILE A 108 -21.65 -5.50 6.33
CA ILE A 108 -20.36 -6.19 6.43
C ILE A 108 -19.56 -6.05 5.13
N ARG A 109 -20.19 -6.23 3.97
CA ARG A 109 -19.52 -6.11 2.68
C ARG A 109 -19.02 -4.68 2.43
N LYS A 110 -19.81 -3.68 2.80
CA LYS A 110 -19.43 -2.26 2.70
C LYS A 110 -18.24 -1.94 3.61
N TRP A 111 -18.26 -2.42 4.84
CA TRP A 111 -17.15 -2.27 5.78
C TRP A 111 -15.89 -2.97 5.25
N ALA A 112 -16.01 -4.21 4.79
CA ALA A 112 -14.91 -5.01 4.24
C ALA A 112 -14.29 -4.35 3.01
N ALA A 113 -15.10 -3.83 2.08
CA ALA A 113 -14.63 -3.11 0.90
C ALA A 113 -13.88 -1.83 1.28
N SER A 114 -14.39 -1.09 2.26
CA SER A 114 -13.73 0.13 2.76
C SER A 114 -12.37 -0.20 3.39
N LEU A 115 -12.29 -1.28 4.16
CA LEU A 115 -11.04 -1.75 4.75
C LEU A 115 -10.05 -2.22 3.69
N GLN A 116 -10.52 -2.95 2.66
CA GLN A 116 -9.68 -3.41 1.55
C GLN A 116 -9.04 -2.23 0.80
N ILE A 117 -9.80 -1.16 0.53
CA ILE A 117 -9.27 0.05 -0.12
C ILE A 117 -8.08 0.63 0.67
N VAL A 118 -8.22 0.73 2.00
CA VAL A 118 -7.16 1.25 2.87
C VAL A 118 -5.92 0.35 2.83
N ILE A 119 -6.12 -0.97 2.84
CA ILE A 119 -5.02 -1.95 2.78
C ILE A 119 -4.30 -1.90 1.42
N GLU A 120 -5.02 -1.77 0.32
CA GLU A 120 -4.42 -1.66 -1.01
C GLU A 120 -3.61 -0.38 -1.15
N GLU A 121 -4.14 0.76 -0.69
CA GLU A 121 -3.40 2.01 -0.68
C GLU A 121 -2.11 1.90 0.15
N PHE A 122 -2.17 1.23 1.31
CA PHE A 122 -1.00 0.94 2.12
C PHE A 122 0.03 0.08 1.39
N ASN A 123 -0.39 -1.01 0.73
CA ASN A 123 0.50 -1.88 -0.03
C ASN A 123 1.24 -1.12 -1.14
N LEU A 124 0.54 -0.21 -1.83
CA LEU A 124 1.13 0.64 -2.85
C LEU A 124 2.14 1.62 -2.25
N LEU A 125 1.86 2.20 -1.08
CA LEU A 125 2.80 3.08 -0.39
C LEU A 125 4.08 2.35 0.04
N VAL A 126 3.96 1.16 0.64
CA VAL A 126 5.12 0.35 1.02
C VAL A 126 5.94 -0.03 -0.21
N SER A 127 5.29 -0.33 -1.32
CA SER A 127 5.96 -0.60 -2.60
C SER A 127 6.78 0.60 -3.11
N CYS A 128 6.40 1.83 -2.74
CA CYS A 128 7.17 3.04 -3.06
C CYS A 128 8.42 3.23 -2.18
N VAL A 129 8.56 2.48 -1.08
CA VAL A 129 9.72 2.57 -0.18
C VAL A 129 10.96 1.92 -0.79
N SER A 130 10.81 0.79 -1.48
CA SER A 130 11.95 0.01 -2.03
C SER A 130 12.85 0.84 -2.99
N PRO A 131 12.33 1.64 -3.93
CA PRO A 131 13.17 2.53 -4.74
C PRO A 131 13.81 3.67 -3.93
N ALA A 132 13.19 4.06 -2.81
CA ALA A 132 13.67 5.16 -1.96
C ALA A 132 14.80 4.72 -1.03
N THR A 133 14.81 3.46 -0.56
CA THR A 133 15.87 2.91 0.29
C THR A 133 17.24 2.86 -0.41
N TYR A 134 17.28 2.71 -1.74
CA TYR A 134 18.54 2.76 -2.51
C TYR A 134 19.26 4.09 -2.34
N ILE A 135 18.53 5.21 -2.36
CA ILE A 135 19.11 6.55 -2.14
C ILE A 135 19.46 6.75 -0.66
N TRP A 136 18.72 6.11 0.24
CA TRP A 136 18.97 6.24 1.67
C TRP A 136 20.21 5.46 2.15
N GLY A 137 20.62 4.41 1.42
CA GLY A 137 21.76 3.57 1.79
C GLY A 137 23.12 4.04 1.26
N THR A 138 23.19 4.87 0.23
CA THR A 138 24.45 5.10 -0.51
C THR A 138 25.43 6.08 0.14
N ASP A 139 25.04 6.88 1.14
CA ASP A 139 25.87 7.97 1.70
C ASP A 139 25.85 8.07 3.25
N ARG A 140 25.83 6.96 4.01
CA ARG A 140 25.62 7.06 5.48
C ARG A 140 26.55 6.25 6.37
N SER A 141 26.64 6.69 7.62
CA SER A 141 27.36 6.00 8.70
C SER A 141 26.72 4.64 9.05
N GLY A 142 27.48 3.76 9.70
CA GLY A 142 26.98 2.44 10.11
C GLY A 142 25.76 2.47 11.05
N ALA A 143 25.52 3.58 11.77
CA ALA A 143 24.33 3.72 12.62
C ALA A 143 23.05 3.95 11.81
N ALA A 144 23.13 4.72 10.72
CA ALA A 144 21.99 4.96 9.85
C ALA A 144 21.62 3.73 9.01
N GLU A 145 22.60 2.90 8.65
CA GLU A 145 22.38 1.62 7.96
C GLU A 145 21.63 0.62 8.86
N GLN A 146 21.98 0.53 10.14
CA GLN A 146 21.28 -0.32 11.12
C GLN A 146 19.81 0.10 11.28
N ASN A 147 19.54 1.40 11.39
CA ASN A 147 18.18 1.91 11.49
C ASN A 147 17.36 1.70 10.20
N LEU A 148 18.01 1.77 9.02
CA LEU A 148 17.36 1.47 7.74
C LEU A 148 16.95 0.01 7.64
N SER A 149 17.83 -0.91 8.10
CA SER A 149 17.55 -2.34 8.13
C SER A 149 16.37 -2.66 9.05
N LEU A 150 16.33 -2.03 10.23
CA LEU A 150 15.20 -2.14 11.16
C LEU A 150 13.89 -1.65 10.53
N LEU A 151 13.89 -0.44 9.95
CA LEU A 151 12.72 0.12 9.27
C LEU A 151 12.22 -0.78 8.13
N SER A 152 13.13 -1.26 7.28
CA SER A 152 12.80 -2.16 6.16
C SER A 152 12.20 -3.47 6.66
N GLY A 153 12.80 -4.07 7.70
CA GLY A 153 12.29 -5.29 8.33
C GLY A 153 10.89 -5.10 8.92
N GLU A 154 10.62 -3.95 9.54
CA GLU A 154 9.32 -3.67 10.11
C GLU A 154 8.23 -3.37 9.06
N LEU A 155 8.58 -2.71 7.95
CA LEU A 155 7.69 -2.53 6.79
C LEU A 155 7.23 -3.88 6.21
N ILE A 156 8.18 -4.78 5.95
CA ILE A 156 7.89 -6.11 5.40
C ILE A 156 7.03 -6.92 6.37
N ARG A 157 7.43 -7.00 7.66
CA ARG A 157 6.67 -7.74 8.67
C ARG A 157 5.25 -7.23 8.84
N SER A 158 5.06 -5.91 8.82
CA SER A 158 3.74 -5.30 8.97
C SER A 158 2.85 -5.63 7.76
N GLN A 159 3.41 -5.54 6.54
CA GLN A 159 2.72 -5.94 5.32
C GLN A 159 2.33 -7.42 5.35
N GLU A 160 3.26 -8.31 5.69
CA GLU A 160 3.01 -9.76 5.78
C GLU A 160 1.91 -10.09 6.80
N GLN A 161 1.92 -9.45 7.98
CA GLN A 161 0.90 -9.67 9.00
C GLN A 161 -0.49 -9.25 8.52
N ILE A 162 -0.61 -8.09 7.87
CA ILE A 162 -1.88 -7.61 7.32
C ILE A 162 -2.35 -8.56 6.21
N MET A 163 -1.47 -8.92 5.28
CA MET A 163 -1.77 -9.82 4.16
C MET A 163 -2.14 -11.24 4.60
N ALA A 164 -1.53 -11.76 5.66
CA ALA A 164 -1.80 -13.12 6.13
C ALA A 164 -3.04 -13.23 7.02
N ARG A 165 -3.44 -12.14 7.70
CA ARG A 165 -4.49 -12.17 8.73
C ARG A 165 -5.77 -11.45 8.32
N VAL A 166 -5.66 -10.33 7.62
CA VAL A 166 -6.81 -9.47 7.30
C VAL A 166 -7.32 -9.76 5.89
N THR A 167 -6.45 -9.70 4.88
CA THR A 167 -6.84 -9.84 3.46
C THR A 167 -7.63 -11.12 3.13
N PRO A 168 -7.27 -12.32 3.63
CA PRO A 168 -8.01 -13.54 3.29
C PRO A 168 -9.46 -13.46 3.76
N ARG A 169 -9.69 -12.88 4.94
CA ARG A 169 -11.02 -12.72 5.54
C ARG A 169 -11.89 -11.73 4.78
N LEU A 170 -11.28 -10.72 4.17
CA LEU A 170 -11.97 -9.79 3.29
C LEU A 170 -12.30 -10.47 1.95
N ASN A 171 -11.35 -11.19 1.37
CA ASN A 171 -11.55 -11.91 0.10
C ASN A 171 -12.65 -12.97 0.19
N ASP A 172 -12.74 -13.71 1.30
CA ASP A 172 -13.79 -14.71 1.54
C ASP A 172 -15.21 -14.12 1.39
N VAL A 173 -15.38 -12.82 1.65
CA VAL A 173 -16.67 -12.11 1.63
C VAL A 173 -16.85 -11.23 0.38
N LEU A 174 -15.77 -10.61 -0.10
CA LEU A 174 -15.77 -9.71 -1.25
C LEU A 174 -15.73 -10.45 -2.59
N ALA A 175 -15.05 -11.59 -2.63
CA ALA A 175 -14.84 -12.40 -3.84
C ALA A 175 -15.08 -13.89 -3.53
N PRO A 176 -16.31 -14.29 -3.15
CA PRO A 176 -16.63 -15.69 -2.91
C PRO A 176 -16.54 -16.49 -4.21
N VAL A 177 -16.24 -17.79 -4.07
CA VAL A 177 -16.14 -18.69 -5.22
C VAL A 177 -17.53 -18.90 -5.83
N VAL A 178 -17.62 -18.63 -7.13
CA VAL A 178 -18.85 -18.75 -7.93
C VAL A 178 -18.63 -19.67 -9.12
N THR A 179 -19.63 -20.49 -9.38
CA THR A 179 -19.70 -21.34 -10.57
C THR A 179 -20.56 -20.67 -11.62
N LEU A 180 -20.07 -20.63 -12.86
CA LEU A 180 -20.85 -20.16 -14.01
C LEU A 180 -21.75 -21.31 -14.47
N VAL A 181 -23.06 -21.10 -14.39
CA VAL A 181 -24.07 -22.09 -14.77
C VAL A 181 -24.90 -21.54 -15.92
N THR A 182 -25.27 -22.40 -16.87
CA THR A 182 -26.22 -22.03 -17.93
C THR A 182 -27.60 -21.88 -17.29
N ASP A 183 -28.06 -20.65 -17.18
CA ASP A 183 -29.35 -20.30 -16.60
C ASP A 183 -30.49 -20.58 -17.59
N LYS A 184 -30.32 -20.15 -18.84
CA LYS A 184 -31.35 -20.28 -19.87
C LYS A 184 -30.76 -20.44 -21.26
N THR A 185 -31.28 -21.37 -22.04
CA THR A 185 -31.01 -21.43 -23.48
C THR A 185 -32.24 -20.97 -24.25
N VAL A 186 -32.07 -19.91 -25.04
CA VAL A 186 -33.11 -19.41 -25.95
C VAL A 186 -32.75 -19.79 -27.37
N THR A 187 -33.54 -20.68 -27.97
CA THR A 187 -33.43 -21.01 -29.39
C THR A 187 -34.40 -20.13 -30.17
N LYS A 188 -33.90 -19.27 -31.05
CA LYS A 188 -34.70 -18.52 -32.02
C LYS A 188 -34.57 -19.18 -33.38
N LYS A 189 -35.71 -19.56 -33.97
CA LYS A 189 -35.79 -19.97 -35.37
C LYS A 189 -35.97 -18.73 -36.23
N LEU A 190 -35.04 -18.51 -37.15
CA LEU A 190 -35.15 -17.46 -38.15
C LEU A 190 -36.04 -17.94 -39.32
N PRO A 191 -36.62 -17.01 -40.10
CA PRO A 191 -37.49 -17.33 -41.24
C PRO A 191 -36.78 -18.11 -42.37
N ASP A 192 -35.46 -18.04 -42.43
CA ASP A 192 -34.59 -18.74 -43.38
C ASP A 192 -34.33 -20.21 -43.02
N GLY A 193 -34.88 -20.69 -41.89
CA GLY A 193 -34.66 -22.03 -41.37
C GLY A 193 -33.42 -22.16 -40.46
N THR A 194 -32.66 -21.08 -40.26
CA THR A 194 -31.48 -21.05 -39.39
C THR A 194 -31.88 -21.00 -37.92
N GLU A 195 -31.28 -21.85 -37.08
CA GLU A 195 -31.50 -21.84 -35.62
C GLU A 195 -30.38 -21.08 -34.90
N ILE A 196 -30.69 -19.99 -34.20
CA ILE A 196 -29.77 -19.32 -33.29
C ILE A 196 -30.04 -19.82 -31.88
N LYS A 197 -29.06 -20.48 -31.26
CA LYS A 197 -29.06 -20.83 -29.84
C LYS A 197 -28.29 -19.78 -29.05
N GLN A 198 -28.97 -19.07 -28.15
CA GLN A 198 -28.37 -18.11 -27.24
C GLN A 198 -28.43 -18.66 -25.82
N ASN A 199 -27.26 -18.93 -25.23
CA ASN A 199 -27.14 -19.34 -23.83
C ASN A 199 -26.95 -18.10 -22.94
N TYR A 200 -27.76 -18.01 -21.90
CA TYR A 200 -27.65 -17.04 -20.81
C TYR A 200 -26.99 -17.76 -19.63
N PHE A 201 -25.99 -17.14 -19.05
CA PHE A 201 -25.23 -17.70 -17.94
C PHE A 201 -25.51 -16.88 -16.67
N ALA A 202 -25.65 -17.58 -15.55
CA ALA A 202 -25.73 -16.99 -14.22
C ALA A 202 -24.56 -17.48 -13.37
N THR A 203 -24.16 -16.67 -12.40
CA THR A 203 -23.18 -17.06 -11.39
C THR A 203 -23.92 -17.52 -10.14
N THR A 204 -23.65 -18.74 -9.70
CA THR A 204 -24.18 -19.27 -8.45
C THR A 204 -23.03 -19.49 -7.48
N LEU A 205 -23.26 -19.20 -6.20
CA LEU A 205 -22.29 -19.54 -5.16
C LEU A 205 -22.08 -21.05 -5.12
N GLU A 206 -20.83 -21.47 -5.08
CA GLU A 206 -20.48 -22.90 -5.01
C GLU A 206 -20.90 -23.50 -3.66
N ASP A 207 -20.63 -22.76 -2.57
CA ASP A 207 -21.01 -23.14 -1.20
C ASP A 207 -21.61 -21.92 -0.45
N PRO A 208 -22.95 -21.77 -0.47
CA PRO A 208 -23.62 -20.70 0.26
C PRO A 208 -23.44 -20.77 1.79
N GLU A 209 -23.27 -21.96 2.37
CA GLU A 209 -23.14 -22.14 3.82
C GLU A 209 -21.77 -21.69 4.30
N TYR A 210 -20.71 -22.02 3.54
CA TYR A 210 -19.37 -21.51 3.77
C TYR A 210 -19.33 -19.99 3.71
N VAL A 211 -19.99 -19.39 2.71
CA VAL A 211 -20.05 -17.92 2.59
C VAL A 211 -20.71 -17.29 3.81
N ASP A 212 -21.82 -17.86 4.31
CA ASP A 212 -22.51 -17.36 5.50
C ASP A 212 -21.67 -17.51 6.78
N MET A 213 -20.91 -18.60 6.88
CA MET A 213 -19.91 -18.77 7.93
C MET A 213 -18.82 -17.71 7.83
N CYS A 214 -18.32 -17.39 6.64
CA CYS A 214 -17.32 -16.34 6.42
C CYS A 214 -17.83 -14.94 6.83
N PHE A 215 -19.07 -14.59 6.49
CA PHE A 215 -19.72 -13.38 6.97
C PHE A 215 -19.78 -13.32 8.50
N THR A 216 -20.17 -14.43 9.13
CA THR A 216 -20.27 -14.55 10.59
C THR A 216 -18.91 -14.39 11.26
N ILE A 217 -17.87 -15.06 10.73
CA ILE A 217 -16.50 -14.97 11.23
C ILE A 217 -15.97 -13.54 11.07
N LEU A 218 -16.21 -12.91 9.91
CA LEU A 218 -15.74 -11.55 9.64
C LEU A 218 -16.40 -10.54 10.60
N ALA A 219 -17.72 -10.61 10.76
CA ALA A 219 -18.46 -9.73 11.67
C ALA A 219 -17.95 -9.83 13.11
N ARG A 220 -17.77 -11.06 13.62
CA ARG A 220 -17.29 -11.31 14.99
C ARG A 220 -15.86 -10.83 15.21
N ASN A 221 -15.00 -10.97 14.21
CA ASN A 221 -13.58 -10.66 14.30
C ASN A 221 -13.23 -9.24 13.85
N ALA A 222 -14.17 -8.48 13.29
CA ALA A 222 -13.94 -7.13 12.80
C ALA A 222 -13.20 -6.23 13.81
N PRO A 223 -13.51 -6.23 15.13
CA PRO A 223 -12.76 -5.43 16.12
C PRO A 223 -11.29 -5.77 16.19
N LEU A 224 -10.98 -7.07 16.21
CA LEU A 224 -9.60 -7.55 16.28
C LEU A 224 -8.86 -7.31 14.97
N LEU A 225 -9.52 -7.50 13.81
CA LEU A 225 -8.92 -7.22 12.51
C LEU A 225 -8.58 -5.74 12.35
N ARG A 226 -9.49 -4.85 12.78
CA ARG A 226 -9.24 -3.41 12.83
C ARG A 226 -8.07 -3.06 13.74
N GLN A 227 -8.01 -3.68 14.92
CA GLN A 227 -6.91 -3.46 15.86
C GLN A 227 -5.57 -3.93 15.31
N VAL A 228 -5.52 -5.08 14.65
CA VAL A 228 -4.31 -5.59 14.00
C VAL A 228 -3.80 -4.61 12.95
N LEU A 229 -4.69 -4.05 12.13
CA LEU A 229 -4.30 -3.07 11.12
C LEU A 229 -3.74 -1.79 11.76
N LEU A 230 -4.46 -1.22 12.74
CA LEU A 230 -4.05 0.02 13.40
C LEU A 230 -2.74 -0.14 14.18
N ALA A 231 -2.56 -1.25 14.90
CA ALA A 231 -1.33 -1.51 15.64
C ALA A 231 -0.11 -1.64 14.71
N ASN A 232 -0.29 -2.23 13.53
CA ASN A 232 0.77 -2.28 12.52
C ASN A 232 1.08 -0.90 11.95
N TYR A 233 0.07 -0.07 11.65
CA TYR A 233 0.31 1.28 11.18
C TYR A 233 1.00 2.15 12.23
N ASP A 234 0.57 2.09 13.49
CA ASP A 234 1.18 2.81 14.61
C ASP A 234 2.66 2.44 14.76
N LYS A 235 2.96 1.15 14.75
CA LYS A 235 4.34 0.64 14.79
C LYS A 235 5.19 1.17 13.62
N LEU A 236 4.62 1.22 12.42
CA LEU A 236 5.32 1.75 11.25
C LEU A 236 5.58 3.25 11.34
N LEU A 237 4.60 4.02 11.81
CA LEU A 237 4.77 5.45 12.04
C LEU A 237 5.92 5.71 13.01
N GLN A 238 5.95 4.99 14.14
CA GLN A 238 7.05 5.08 15.11
C GLN A 238 8.39 4.69 14.49
N SER A 239 8.44 3.60 13.72
CA SER A 239 9.68 3.13 13.07
C SER A 239 10.23 4.16 12.08
N ILE A 240 9.35 4.85 11.36
CA ILE A 240 9.73 5.93 10.44
C ILE A 240 10.24 7.15 11.22
N GLU A 241 9.57 7.54 12.29
CA GLU A 241 9.98 8.67 13.14
C GLU A 241 11.36 8.43 13.77
N ASP A 242 11.59 7.22 14.31
CA ASP A 242 12.87 6.84 14.90
C ASP A 242 14.01 6.92 13.87
N TYR A 243 13.74 6.47 12.64
CA TYR A 243 14.69 6.56 11.54
C TYR A 243 15.00 8.01 11.13
N LEU A 244 13.97 8.84 10.99
CA LEU A 244 14.12 10.26 10.66
C LEU A 244 14.89 11.00 11.76
N ALA A 245 14.60 10.71 13.03
CA ALA A 245 15.32 11.25 14.17
C ALA A 245 16.80 10.82 14.19
N ALA A 246 17.08 9.56 13.84
CA ALA A 246 18.45 9.05 13.71
C ALA A 246 19.20 9.76 12.57
N GLN A 247 18.56 9.99 11.42
CA GLN A 247 19.13 10.77 10.33
C GLN A 247 19.57 12.17 10.75
N HIS A 248 18.69 12.89 11.45
CA HIS A 248 18.97 14.26 11.87
C HIS A 248 20.18 14.32 12.82
N LYS A 249 20.36 13.32 13.67
CA LYS A 249 21.52 13.24 14.58
C LYS A 249 22.82 12.97 13.83
N ASP A 250 22.79 12.11 12.81
CA ASP A 250 23.97 11.76 12.02
C ASP A 250 24.50 12.97 11.23
N SER A 251 23.59 13.75 10.63
CA SER A 251 23.96 14.98 9.89
C SER A 251 24.60 16.07 10.76
N GLN A 252 24.38 16.06 12.09
CA GLN A 252 25.01 17.01 13.01
C GLN A 252 26.46 16.65 13.35
N HIS A 253 26.85 15.39 13.22
CA HIS A 253 28.21 14.94 13.50
C HIS A 253 29.18 15.22 12.34
N ASP A 254 28.71 15.15 11.09
CA ASP A 254 29.51 15.50 9.90
C ASP A 254 29.89 16.99 9.82
N ALA A 255 29.10 17.88 10.43
CA ALA A 255 29.41 19.31 10.47
C ALA A 255 30.60 19.65 11.39
N ARG A 256 31.02 18.74 12.28
CA ARG A 256 32.27 18.87 13.04
C ARG A 256 33.39 18.24 12.23
N GLY A 257 33.71 18.87 11.10
CA GLY A 257 34.85 18.50 10.27
C GLY A 257 36.08 18.27 11.14
N PHE A 258 36.65 17.07 11.04
CA PHE A 258 37.98 16.80 11.55
C PHE A 258 38.95 17.72 10.81
N VAL A 259 39.30 18.83 11.45
CA VAL A 259 40.45 19.64 11.09
C VAL A 259 41.67 18.79 11.45
N TYR A 260 42.20 18.05 10.49
CA TYR A 260 43.57 17.56 10.52
C TYR A 260 44.50 18.63 9.95
#